data_AF-A0A2W6EAH1-F1
#
_entry.id   AF-A0A2W6EAH1-F1
#
_cell.length_a   1.000
_cell.length_b   1.000
_cell.length_c   1.000
_cell.angle_alpha   90.00
_cell.angle_beta   90.00
_cell.angle_gamma   90.00
#
_symmetry.space_group_name_H-M   'P 1'
#
loop_
_entity.id
_entity.type
_entity.pdbx_description
1 polymer ?
#
loop_
_entity_poly.entity_id
_entity_poly.type
_entity_poly.pdbx_seq_one_letter_code
_entity_poly.pdbx_strand_id
1 'polypeptide(L)'
;MTADIIGQRRAILDLLEPRDGETAVDVGSGPGFLAVELATRVGPSGAVLGVEPSENMLAAAARRAAPICRSVPGSQRLSPRLTPRQT
;
A
#
# COMPACT_ATOMS: atom_id res chain seq x y z
N MET A 1 0.07 4.82 22.77
CA MET A 1 -0.68 4.16 21.68
C MET A 1 -0.11 4.40 20.28
N THR A 2 0.59 5.49 19.99
CA THR A 2 1.16 5.75 18.64
C THR A 2 2.51 5.08 18.36
N ALA A 3 3.37 4.92 19.37
CA ALA A 3 4.69 4.31 19.21
C ALA A 3 4.62 2.83 18.79
N ASP A 4 3.66 2.07 19.34
CA ASP A 4 3.50 0.64 19.08
C ASP A 4 3.12 0.37 17.61
N ILE A 5 2.28 1.21 17.02
CA ILE A 5 1.87 1.11 15.61
C ILE A 5 3.05 1.39 14.67
N ILE A 6 3.88 2.39 15.00
CA ILE A 6 5.08 2.71 14.22
C ILE A 6 6.09 1.56 14.29
N GLY A 7 6.30 1.00 15.49
CA GLY A 7 7.18 -0.14 15.73
C GLY A 7 6.72 -1.40 14.97
N GLN A 8 5.43 -1.74 15.06
CA GLN A 8 4.85 -2.88 14.36
C GLN A 8 5.02 -2.75 12.84
N ARG A 9 4.79 -1.56 12.28
CA ARG A 9 4.96 -1.33 10.84
C ARG A 9 6.40 -1.56 10.39
N ARG A 10 7.41 -1.08 11.14
CA ARG A 10 8.82 -1.35 10.85
C ARG A 10 9.12 -2.84 10.88
N ALA A 11 8.66 -3.55 11.91
CA ALA A 11 8.87 -4.99 12.02
C ALA A 11 8.24 -5.78 10.85
N ILE A 12 7.03 -5.42 10.41
CA ILE A 12 6.39 -6.02 9.22
C ILE A 12 7.25 -5.78 7.99
N LEU A 13 7.69 -4.54 7.81
CA LEU A 13 8.50 -4.14 6.67
C LEU A 13 9.87 -4.84 6.63
N ASP A 14 10.48 -5.06 7.79
CA ASP A 14 11.74 -5.78 7.91
C ASP A 14 11.54 -7.28 7.65
N LEU A 15 10.41 -7.86 8.08
CA LEU A 15 10.07 -9.25 7.81
C LEU A 15 9.76 -9.52 6.33
N LEU A 16 9.10 -8.58 5.65
CA LEU A 16 8.71 -8.73 4.25
C LEU A 16 9.88 -8.56 3.27
N GLU A 17 10.94 -7.86 3.67
CA GLU A 17 12.10 -7.51 2.84
C GLU A 17 11.74 -7.11 1.38
N PRO A 18 10.87 -6.12 1.14
CA PRO A 18 10.40 -5.80 -0.20
C PRO A 18 11.54 -5.37 -1.11
N ARG A 19 11.54 -5.89 -2.35
CA ARG A 19 12.61 -5.66 -3.33
C ARG A 19 12.14 -4.80 -4.50
N ASP A 20 13.08 -4.14 -5.15
CA ASP A 20 12.80 -3.35 -6.35
C ASP A 20 12.11 -4.19 -7.43
N GLY A 21 11.06 -3.65 -8.03
CA GLY A 21 10.26 -4.31 -9.06
C GLY A 21 9.17 -5.25 -8.52
N GLU A 22 9.09 -5.49 -7.22
CA GLU A 22 8.07 -6.38 -6.66
C GLU A 22 6.67 -5.77 -6.69
N THR A 23 5.69 -6.68 -6.63
CA THR A 23 4.28 -6.34 -6.52
C THR A 23 3.75 -6.77 -5.17
N ALA A 24 3.12 -5.84 -4.44
CA ALA A 24 2.58 -6.10 -3.11
C ALA A 24 1.10 -5.72 -2.99
N VAL A 25 0.41 -6.38 -2.05
CA VAL A 25 -0.97 -6.08 -1.65
C VAL A 25 -1.02 -5.89 -0.14
N ASP A 26 -1.58 -4.76 0.30
CA ASP A 26 -1.83 -4.42 1.71
C ASP A 26 -3.33 -4.50 1.98
N VAL A 27 -3.77 -5.53 2.72
CA VAL A 27 -5.19 -5.80 3.00
C VAL A 27 -5.60 -5.18 4.32
N GLY A 28 -6.63 -4.34 4.31
CA GLY A 28 -6.96 -3.48 5.44
C GLY A 28 -5.96 -2.32 5.57
N SER A 29 -5.56 -1.73 4.44
CA SER A 29 -4.47 -0.75 4.37
C SER A 29 -4.72 0.54 5.16
N GLY A 30 -5.96 0.75 5.64
CA GLY A 30 -6.35 1.90 6.42
C GLY A 30 -6.03 3.21 5.69
N PRO A 31 -5.32 4.17 6.32
CA PRO A 31 -5.00 5.45 5.71
C PRO A 31 -3.73 5.40 4.84
N GLY A 32 -3.24 4.19 4.49
CA GLY A 32 -2.19 3.97 3.51
C GLY A 32 -0.75 4.07 4.01
N PHE A 33 -0.50 3.98 5.33
CA PHE A 33 0.85 4.15 5.89
C PHE A 33 1.84 3.03 5.50
N LEU A 34 1.41 1.76 5.54
CA LEU A 34 2.25 0.64 5.14
C LEU A 34 2.35 0.56 3.61
N ALA A 35 1.21 0.64 2.91
CA ALA A 35 1.17 0.66 1.44
C ALA A 35 2.13 1.69 0.81
N VAL A 36 2.24 2.90 1.36
CA VAL A 36 3.16 3.92 0.84
C VAL A 36 4.62 3.60 1.13
N GLU A 37 4.94 3.05 2.30
CA GLU A 37 6.32 2.63 2.60
C GLU A 37 6.73 1.41 1.76
N LEU A 38 5.81 0.47 1.51
CA LEU A 38 6.01 -0.61 0.54
C LEU A 38 6.30 -0.03 -0.85
N ALA A 39 5.49 0.93 -1.30
CA ALA A 39 5.66 1.58 -2.59
C ALA A 39 7.04 2.21 -2.73
N THR A 40 7.52 2.94 -1.71
CA THR A 40 8.86 3.50 -1.71
C THR A 40 9.95 2.43 -1.87
N ARG A 41 9.79 1.24 -1.27
CA ARG A 41 10.81 0.18 -1.30
C ARG A 41 10.81 -0.65 -2.59
N VAL A 42 9.63 -0.97 -3.12
CA VAL A 42 9.53 -1.72 -4.39
C VAL A 42 9.89 -0.88 -5.60
N GLY A 43 10.05 0.44 -5.42
CA GLY A 43 10.58 1.33 -6.44
C GLY A 43 9.65 1.53 -7.64
N PRO A 44 10.07 2.36 -8.62
CA PRO A 44 9.24 2.76 -9.75
C PRO A 44 8.91 1.63 -10.73
N SER A 45 9.68 0.54 -10.69
CA SER A 45 9.45 -0.69 -11.45
C SER A 45 8.39 -1.60 -10.81
N GLY A 46 8.07 -1.39 -9.54
CA GLY A 46 7.10 -2.18 -8.77
C GLY A 46 5.69 -1.60 -8.72
N ALA A 47 4.83 -2.24 -7.94
CA ALA A 47 3.44 -1.80 -7.75
C ALA A 47 2.88 -2.20 -6.38
N VAL A 48 2.08 -1.33 -5.78
CA VAL A 48 1.38 -1.62 -4.51
C VAL A 48 -0.11 -1.34 -4.61
N LEU A 49 -0.91 -2.32 -4.19
CA LEU A 49 -2.36 -2.18 -4.04
C LEU A 49 -2.75 -2.17 -2.55
N GLY A 50 -3.34 -1.08 -2.08
CA GLY A 50 -4.05 -1.05 -0.80
C GLY A 50 -5.51 -1.46 -0.98
N VAL A 51 -6.01 -2.36 -0.14
CA VAL A 51 -7.42 -2.74 -0.11
C VAL A 51 -8.02 -2.26 1.20
N GLU A 52 -9.04 -1.41 1.14
CA GLU A 52 -9.64 -0.80 2.33
C GLU A 52 -11.16 -0.62 2.12
N PRO A 53 -12.02 -1.18 2.99
CA PRO A 53 -13.48 -1.04 2.86
C PRO A 53 -14.01 0.33 3.29
N SER A 54 -13.33 1.06 4.18
CA SER A 54 -13.82 2.36 4.66
C SER A 54 -13.54 3.48 3.66
N GLU A 55 -14.60 4.11 3.14
CA GLU A 55 -14.49 5.26 2.23
C GLU A 55 -13.69 6.43 2.81
N ASN A 56 -13.88 6.72 4.10
CA ASN A 56 -13.13 7.78 4.80
C ASN A 56 -11.63 7.47 4.84
N MET A 57 -11.26 6.20 5.04
CA MET A 57 -9.87 5.78 5.06
C MET A 57 -9.26 5.75 3.65
N LEU A 58 -10.03 5.33 2.64
CA LEU A 58 -9.63 5.45 1.24
C LEU A 58 -9.35 6.90 0.85
N ALA A 59 -10.20 7.85 1.26
CA ALA A 59 -9.97 9.27 1.03
C ALA A 59 -8.69 9.76 1.73
N ALA A 60 -8.41 9.28 2.94
CA ALA A 60 -7.16 9.58 3.64
C ALA A 60 -5.92 8.96 2.97
N ALA A 61 -6.05 7.74 2.46
CA ALA A 61 -5.00 7.02 1.73
C ALA A 61 -4.70 7.69 0.39
N ALA A 62 -5.71 8.11 -0.36
CA ALA A 62 -5.56 8.80 -1.64
C ALA A 62 -4.74 10.11 -1.49
N ARG A 63 -4.93 10.86 -0.41
CA ARG A 63 -4.12 12.05 -0.10
C ARG A 63 -2.65 11.74 0.22
N ARG A 64 -2.34 10.49 0.59
CA ARG A 64 -0.98 10.02 0.95
C ARG A 64 -0.32 9.22 -0.18
N ALA A 65 -1.09 8.77 -1.17
CA ALA A 65 -0.66 7.81 -2.17
C ALA A 65 0.54 8.32 -2.99
N ALA A 66 1.53 7.45 -3.19
CA ALA A 66 2.59 7.62 -4.17
C ALA A 66 2.10 7.19 -5.57
N PRO A 67 2.73 7.62 -6.68
CA PRO A 67 2.28 7.31 -8.04
C PRO A 67 2.05 5.82 -8.32
N ILE A 68 2.86 4.95 -7.72
CA ILE A 68 2.82 3.48 -7.87
C ILE A 68 1.94 2.78 -6.82
N CYS A 69 1.29 3.54 -5.94
CA CYS A 69 0.41 3.05 -4.90
C CYS A 69 -1.03 3.48 -5.22
N ARG A 70 -1.96 2.53 -5.28
CA ARG A 70 -3.39 2.85 -5.37
C ARG A 70 -4.18 2.10 -4.31
N SER A 71 -5.25 2.71 -3.82
CA SER A 71 -6.18 2.08 -2.89
C SER A 71 -7.54 1.85 -3.55
N VAL A 72 -8.19 0.74 -3.21
CA VAL A 72 -9.49 0.33 -3.78
C VAL A 72 -10.44 -0.21 -2.70
N PRO A 73 -11.77 -0.12 -2.91
CA PRO A 73 -12.75 -0.79 -2.06
C PRO A 73 -12.53 -2.31 -2.02
N GLY A 74 -12.81 -2.93 -0.87
CA GLY A 74 -12.64 -4.37 -0.65
C GLY A 74 -13.50 -5.29 -1.54
N SER A 75 -14.62 -4.79 -2.07
CA SER A 75 -15.51 -5.54 -2.96
C SER A 75 -15.13 -5.43 -4.44
N GLN A 76 -14.12 -4.64 -4.80
CA GLN A 76 -13.77 -4.41 -6.19
C GLN A 76 -13.07 -5.63 -6.80
N ARG A 77 -13.55 -6.07 -7.98
CA ARG A 77 -12.86 -7.11 -8.75
C ARG A 77 -11.53 -6.57 -9.27
N LEU A 78 -10.44 -7.23 -8.90
CA LEU A 78 -9.09 -6.87 -9.31
C LEU A 78 -8.71 -7.56 -10.62
N SER A 79 -7.99 -6.86 -11.49
CA SER A 79 -7.28 -7.49 -12.60
C SER A 79 -6.14 -8.36 -12.06
N PRO A 80 -5.80 -9.48 -12.73
CA PRO A 80 -4.70 -10.36 -12.29
C PRO A 80 -3.30 -9.71 -12.38
N ARG A 81 -3.19 -8.55 -13.04
CA ARG A 81 -1.95 -7.76 -13.08
C ARG A 81 -2.15 -6.44 -12.36
N LEU A 82 -1.25 -6.15 -11.42
CA LEU A 82 -1.04 -4.83 -10.85
C LEU A 82 0.07 -4.16 -11.66
N THR A 83 -0.28 -3.15 -12.43
CA THR A 83 0.70 -2.31 -13.12
C THR A 83 0.85 -1.00 -12.36
N PRO A 84 2.02 -0.33 -12.49
CA PRO A 84 2.15 1.07 -12.10
C PRO A 84 0.97 1.90 -12.63
N ARG A 85 0.53 2.86 -11.83
CA ARG A 85 -0.52 3.80 -12.25
C ARG A 85 0.06 4.63 -13.41
N GLN A 86 -0.56 4.58 -14.58
CA GLN A 86 -0.22 5.50 -15.66
C GLN A 86 -0.65 6.90 -15.19
N THR A 87 0.31 7.81 -15.07
CA THR A 87 0.10 9.23 -14.75
C THR A 87 -0.77 9.90 -15.79
#